data_AF-A0A2P5F5K3-F1
#
_entry.id   AF-A0A2P5F5K3-F1
#
_cell.length_a   1.000
_cell.length_b   1.000
_cell.length_c   1.000
_cell.angle_alpha   90.00
_cell.angle_beta   90.00
_cell.angle_gamma   90.00
#
_symmetry.space_group_name_H-M   'P 1'
#
loop_
_entity.id
_entity.type
_entity.pdbx_description
1 polymer ?
#
loop_
_entity_poly.entity_id
_entity_poly.type
_entity_poly.pdbx_seq_one_letter_code
_entity_poly.pdbx_strand_id
1 'polypeptide(L)'
;YLPFDDRNLAVLYQKILKGDTQIPKWLSPGARNMIRRILDPNPLTRITMASIKSDEWFQQGYVPANVDEEEDIYIDDDAFSMHEVPSEAEKNSDSPVSINAFQLIGMSSCLDLSGFFEKEDVSERKIRFTSNYSAKELLERIEDIVMEMGFCVQKKNGMLKVMQEHKGHKSPGSLSVAAEVFEISPSLYVVELRKSYGDASVYRQLCKKLSNDLGVPSSPDLLTTGV
;
A
#
# COMPACT_ATOMS: atom_id res chain seq x y z
N TYR A 1 16.64 1.87 -21.86
CA TYR A 1 15.98 1.63 -23.16
C TYR A 1 14.68 0.92 -22.88
N LEU A 2 13.55 1.51 -23.26
CA LEU A 2 12.23 0.88 -23.12
C LEU A 2 11.90 0.10 -24.40
N PRO A 3 11.07 -0.95 -24.33
CA PRO A 3 10.67 -1.72 -25.51
C PRO A 3 9.92 -0.88 -26.55
N PHE A 4 9.24 0.18 -26.10
CA PHE A 4 8.64 1.21 -26.95
C PHE A 4 9.08 2.57 -26.41
N ASP A 5 9.78 3.34 -27.24
CA ASP A 5 10.23 4.68 -26.90
C ASP A 5 10.36 5.53 -28.17
N ASP A 6 9.89 6.77 -28.10
CA ASP A 6 10.07 7.79 -29.13
C ASP A 6 9.73 9.18 -28.58
N ARG A 7 10.43 10.22 -29.06
CA ARG A 7 10.10 11.62 -28.73
C ARG A 7 8.82 12.07 -29.43
N ASN A 8 8.48 11.45 -30.55
CA ASN A 8 7.24 11.72 -31.27
C ASN A 8 6.15 10.73 -30.84
N LEU A 9 5.10 11.26 -30.21
CA LEU A 9 4.00 10.47 -29.67
C LEU A 9 3.28 9.63 -30.74
N ALA A 10 3.14 10.14 -31.97
CA ALA A 10 2.55 9.38 -33.06
C ALA A 10 3.40 8.17 -33.44
N VAL A 11 4.73 8.32 -33.44
CA VAL A 11 5.67 7.21 -33.71
C VAL A 11 5.66 6.21 -32.57
N LEU A 12 5.59 6.67 -31.31
CA LEU A 12 5.46 5.81 -30.14
C LEU A 12 4.20 4.94 -30.24
N TYR A 13 3.03 5.54 -30.50
CA TYR A 13 1.79 4.78 -30.66
C TYR A 13 1.85 3.80 -31.82
N GLN A 14 2.45 4.18 -32.95
CA GLN A 14 2.66 3.26 -34.08
C GLN A 14 3.53 2.06 -33.69
N LYS A 15 4.58 2.25 -32.91
CA LYS A 15 5.44 1.16 -32.41
C LYS A 15 4.65 0.22 -31.48
N ILE A 16 3.87 0.78 -30.55
CA ILE A 16 3.02 0.01 -29.63
C ILE A 16 1.98 -0.82 -30.39
N LEU A 17 1.25 -0.20 -31.34
CA LEU A 17 0.20 -0.88 -32.10
C LEU A 17 0.75 -1.98 -33.01
N LYS A 18 1.97 -1.81 -33.54
CA LYS A 18 2.64 -2.84 -34.35
C LYS A 18 3.28 -3.94 -33.50
N GLY A 19 3.49 -3.72 -32.20
CA GLY A 19 4.32 -4.60 -31.37
C GLY A 19 5.79 -4.63 -31.82
N ASP A 20 6.26 -3.60 -32.53
CA ASP A 20 7.61 -3.55 -33.08
C ASP A 20 8.61 -3.23 -31.97
N THR A 21 9.21 -4.27 -31.40
CA THR A 21 10.09 -4.18 -30.23
C THR A 21 11.49 -4.71 -30.56
N GLN A 22 12.50 -3.92 -30.24
CA GLN A 22 13.89 -4.34 -30.35
C GLN A 22 14.30 -5.07 -29.08
N ILE A 23 14.16 -6.40 -29.10
CA ILE A 23 14.55 -7.24 -27.97
C ILE A 23 16.08 -7.42 -27.99
N PRO A 24 16.78 -7.10 -26.89
CA PRO A 24 18.23 -7.19 -26.84
C PRO A 24 18.78 -8.59 -27.15
N LYS A 25 19.87 -8.65 -27.91
CA LYS A 25 20.51 -9.91 -28.35
C LYS A 25 21.16 -10.69 -27.21
N TRP A 26 21.51 -10.02 -26.10
CA TRP A 26 22.14 -10.64 -24.93
C TRP A 26 21.16 -11.46 -24.08
N LEU A 27 19.86 -11.32 -24.28
CA LEU A 27 18.85 -12.18 -23.65
C LEU A 27 18.90 -13.59 -24.21
N SER A 28 18.59 -14.60 -23.40
CA SER A 28 18.52 -16.00 -23.86
C SER A 28 17.45 -16.18 -24.96
N PRO A 29 17.56 -17.18 -25.84
CA PRO A 29 16.53 -17.45 -26.85
C PRO A 29 15.13 -17.63 -26.26
N GLY A 30 15.01 -18.33 -25.12
CA GLY A 30 13.76 -18.51 -24.38
C GLY A 30 13.17 -17.19 -23.88
N ALA A 31 13.98 -16.35 -23.23
CA ALA A 31 13.56 -15.03 -22.75
C ALA A 31 13.04 -14.15 -23.90
N ARG A 32 13.76 -14.14 -25.03
CA ARG A 32 13.35 -13.37 -26.22
C ARG A 32 12.03 -13.88 -26.79
N ASN A 33 11.82 -15.19 -26.81
CA ASN A 33 10.56 -15.78 -27.28
C ASN A 33 9.40 -15.41 -26.35
N MET A 34 9.61 -15.55 -25.03
CA MET A 34 8.63 -15.18 -24.01
C MET A 34 8.20 -13.71 -24.15
N ILE A 35 9.16 -12.78 -24.20
CA ILE A 35 8.88 -11.34 -24.30
C ILE A 35 8.07 -11.01 -25.56
N ARG A 36 8.36 -11.65 -26.72
CA ARG A 36 7.57 -11.44 -27.94
C ARG A 36 6.10 -11.83 -27.77
N ARG A 37 5.83 -12.93 -27.08
CA ARG A 37 4.46 -13.43 -26.86
C ARG A 37 3.71 -12.58 -25.82
N ILE A 38 4.43 -12.00 -24.85
CA ILE A 38 3.89 -11.04 -23.88
C ILE A 38 3.51 -9.73 -24.58
N LEU A 39 4.37 -9.23 -25.48
CA LEU A 39 4.19 -7.96 -26.20
C LEU A 39 3.41 -8.10 -27.51
N ASP A 40 2.71 -9.22 -27.72
CA ASP A 40 1.83 -9.41 -28.88
C ASP A 40 0.69 -8.37 -28.86
N PRO A 41 0.56 -7.52 -29.89
CA PRO A 41 -0.48 -6.49 -29.94
C PRO A 41 -1.89 -7.10 -30.01
N ASN A 42 -2.05 -8.32 -30.52
CA ASN A 42 -3.34 -8.99 -30.60
C ASN A 42 -3.67 -9.71 -29.28
N PRO A 43 -4.68 -9.27 -28.51
CA PRO A 43 -5.02 -9.87 -27.23
C PRO A 43 -5.47 -11.33 -27.32
N LEU A 44 -5.97 -11.79 -28.48
CA LEU A 44 -6.41 -13.17 -28.67
C LEU A 44 -5.24 -14.15 -28.83
N THR A 45 -4.10 -13.67 -29.35
CA THR A 45 -2.90 -14.50 -29.56
C THR A 45 -1.82 -14.24 -28.51
N ARG A 46 -1.94 -13.15 -27.75
CA ARG A 46 -1.08 -12.83 -26.61
C ARG A 46 -1.07 -13.97 -25.60
N ILE A 47 0.13 -14.28 -25.09
CA ILE A 47 0.31 -15.35 -24.10
C ILE A 47 -0.48 -15.06 -22.83
N THR A 48 -1.17 -16.08 -22.33
CA THR A 48 -1.92 -16.00 -21.07
C THR A 48 -1.00 -16.20 -19.87
N MET A 49 -1.43 -15.75 -18.68
CA MET A 49 -0.68 -15.98 -17.44
C MET A 49 -0.43 -17.47 -17.18
N ALA A 50 -1.44 -18.32 -17.42
CA ALA A 50 -1.29 -19.78 -17.30
C ALA A 50 -0.20 -20.32 -18.24
N SER A 51 -0.13 -19.80 -19.47
CA SER A 51 0.89 -20.18 -20.45
C SER A 51 2.28 -19.62 -20.13
N ILE A 52 2.38 -18.45 -19.48
CA ILE A 52 3.65 -17.92 -18.96
C ILE A 52 4.16 -18.84 -17.85
N LYS A 53 3.29 -19.16 -16.88
CA LYS A 53 3.62 -20.04 -15.76
C LYS A 53 4.08 -21.42 -16.25
N SER A 54 3.55 -21.95 -17.34
CA SER A 54 3.96 -23.27 -17.87
C SER A 54 5.15 -23.25 -18.84
N ASP A 55 5.69 -22.08 -19.21
CA ASP A 55 6.78 -21.98 -20.17
C ASP A 55 8.12 -22.45 -19.59
N GLU A 56 8.88 -23.19 -20.38
CA GLU A 56 10.16 -23.78 -19.97
C GLU A 56 11.18 -22.73 -19.51
N TRP A 57 11.18 -21.55 -20.16
CA TRP A 57 12.09 -20.48 -19.77
C TRP A 57 11.69 -19.88 -18.42
N PHE A 58 10.39 -19.77 -18.13
CA PHE A 58 9.89 -19.26 -16.85
C PHE A 58 10.13 -20.25 -15.71
N GLN A 59 9.92 -21.54 -15.95
CA GLN A 59 10.10 -22.59 -14.94
C GLN A 59 11.55 -22.82 -14.52
N GLN A 60 12.52 -22.30 -15.27
CA GLN A 60 13.93 -22.48 -14.97
C GLN A 60 14.34 -21.74 -13.68
N GLY A 61 14.43 -22.48 -12.57
CA GLY A 61 14.77 -21.94 -11.25
C GLY A 61 13.63 -21.17 -10.58
N TYR A 62 12.40 -21.32 -11.08
CA TYR A 62 11.21 -20.74 -10.46
C TYR A 62 10.83 -21.53 -9.20
N VAL A 63 10.71 -20.81 -8.08
CA VAL A 63 10.12 -21.32 -6.85
C VAL A 63 8.81 -20.56 -6.67
N PRO A 64 7.64 -21.22 -6.78
CA PRO A 64 6.37 -20.58 -6.49
C PRO A 64 6.40 -19.98 -5.09
N ALA A 65 6.01 -18.73 -4.93
CA ALA A 65 5.61 -18.23 -3.62
C ALA A 65 4.40 -19.07 -3.18
N ASN A 66 4.37 -19.57 -1.94
CA ASN A 66 3.22 -20.31 -1.43
C ASN A 66 2.00 -19.37 -1.50
N VAL A 67 1.04 -19.74 -2.36
CA VAL A 67 -0.13 -18.93 -2.72
C VAL A 67 -1.23 -18.98 -1.65
N ASP A 68 -0.99 -19.69 -0.54
CA ASP A 68 -1.89 -19.66 0.63
C ASP A 68 -1.90 -18.28 1.33
N GLU A 69 -1.08 -17.33 0.87
CA GLU A 69 -1.04 -15.93 1.31
C GLU A 69 -1.47 -14.93 0.22
N GLU A 70 -2.15 -15.37 -0.86
CA GLU A 70 -2.93 -14.44 -1.69
C GLU A 70 -4.13 -13.97 -0.86
N GLU A 71 -3.91 -12.96 0.01
CA GLU A 71 -4.96 -12.08 0.47
C GLU A 71 -5.65 -11.55 -0.79
N ASP A 72 -6.89 -11.98 -1.02
CA ASP A 72 -7.77 -11.40 -2.02
C ASP A 72 -7.68 -9.88 -1.87
N ILE A 73 -7.01 -9.21 -2.81
CA ILE A 73 -7.01 -7.75 -2.89
C ILE A 73 -8.41 -7.38 -3.33
N TYR A 74 -9.32 -7.28 -2.36
CA TYR A 74 -10.59 -6.60 -2.52
C TYR A 74 -10.25 -5.13 -2.81
N ILE A 75 -10.28 -4.78 -4.09
CA ILE A 75 -10.50 -3.40 -4.52
C ILE A 75 -11.95 -3.11 -4.08
N ASP A 76 -12.09 -2.54 -2.89
CA ASP A 76 -13.38 -2.14 -2.31
C ASP A 76 -13.90 -0.92 -3.07
N ASP A 77 -14.62 -1.20 -4.15
CA ASP A 77 -15.62 -0.31 -4.74
C ASP A 77 -16.84 -0.41 -3.82
N ASP A 78 -17.09 0.66 -3.07
CA ASP A 78 -18.20 0.85 -2.12
C ASP A 78 -18.13 0.17 -0.74
N ALA A 79 -17.52 0.91 0.21
CA ALA A 79 -18.14 1.26 1.48
C ALA A 79 -18.92 0.14 2.22
N PHE A 80 -18.19 -0.64 3.03
CA PHE A 80 -18.69 -1.37 4.20
C PHE A 80 -19.81 -2.40 3.95
N SER A 81 -19.45 -3.68 3.86
CA SER A 81 -20.21 -4.73 4.56
C SER A 81 -19.34 -5.94 4.90
N MET A 82 -19.35 -6.29 6.18
CA MET A 82 -18.78 -7.51 6.73
C MET A 82 -19.46 -8.75 6.13
N HIS A 83 -18.67 -9.75 5.74
CA HIS A 83 -19.00 -11.16 5.99
C HIS A 83 -17.70 -11.95 6.20
N GLU A 84 -17.63 -12.62 7.34
CA GLU A 84 -16.57 -13.55 7.74
C GLU A 84 -16.47 -14.73 6.77
N VAL A 85 -15.24 -15.21 6.53
CA VAL A 85 -14.99 -16.64 6.39
C VAL A 85 -13.82 -16.99 7.32
N PRO A 86 -13.97 -17.98 8.21
CA PRO A 86 -12.92 -18.39 9.13
C PRO A 86 -11.87 -19.21 8.37
N SER A 87 -10.61 -18.78 8.43
CA SER A 87 -9.46 -19.55 7.97
C SER A 87 -8.50 -19.71 9.15
N GLU A 88 -8.54 -20.91 9.72
CA GLU A 88 -7.71 -21.39 10.81
C GLU A 88 -6.24 -21.47 10.37
N ALA A 89 -5.44 -20.53 10.86
CA ALA A 89 -4.08 -20.81 11.28
C ALA A 89 -3.81 -19.89 12.46
N GLU A 90 -3.54 -20.47 13.62
CA GLU A 90 -3.07 -19.77 14.82
C GLU A 90 -1.70 -19.12 14.53
N LYS A 91 -1.65 -18.04 13.75
CA LYS A 91 -0.55 -17.08 13.79
C LYS A 91 -0.83 -16.22 15.01
N ASN A 92 -0.01 -16.39 16.05
CA ASN A 92 0.00 -15.54 17.24
C ASN A 92 -0.23 -14.08 16.83
N SER A 93 -1.30 -13.49 17.36
CA SER A 93 -1.95 -12.25 16.92
C SER A 93 -1.17 -10.96 17.20
N ASP A 94 0.15 -11.05 17.29
CA ASP A 94 1.03 -9.98 17.79
C ASP A 94 2.19 -9.64 16.83
N SER A 95 2.33 -10.31 15.68
CA SER A 95 3.35 -9.93 14.69
C SER A 95 2.82 -8.83 13.74
N PRO A 96 3.58 -7.74 13.51
CA PRO A 96 3.22 -6.72 12.54
C PRO A 96 3.10 -7.30 11.13
N VAL A 97 2.26 -6.67 10.31
CA VAL A 97 2.14 -7.03 8.89
C VAL A 97 3.42 -6.57 8.18
N SER A 98 4.16 -7.50 7.58
CA SER A 98 5.32 -7.16 6.73
C SER A 98 4.83 -6.48 5.46
N ILE A 99 5.40 -5.33 5.09
CA ILE A 99 5.02 -4.63 3.86
C ILE A 99 5.91 -5.00 2.69
N ASN A 100 5.29 -5.38 1.57
CA ASN A 100 6.03 -5.65 0.34
C ASN A 100 6.35 -4.35 -0.43
N ALA A 101 7.28 -4.44 -1.39
CA ALA A 101 7.73 -3.29 -2.16
C ALA A 101 6.60 -2.61 -2.98
N PHE A 102 5.64 -3.38 -3.50
CA PHE A 102 4.50 -2.83 -4.24
C PHE A 102 3.50 -2.13 -3.33
N GLN A 103 3.25 -2.67 -2.14
CA GLN A 103 2.44 -2.02 -1.11
C GLN A 103 3.10 -0.71 -0.68
N LEU A 104 4.41 -0.70 -0.42
CA LEU A 104 5.14 0.52 -0.07
C LEU A 104 5.12 1.56 -1.19
N ILE A 105 5.28 1.15 -2.46
CA ILE A 105 5.17 2.05 -3.62
C ILE A 105 3.74 2.59 -3.75
N GLY A 106 2.74 1.73 -3.59
CA GLY A 106 1.32 2.10 -3.61
C GLY A 106 0.94 3.05 -2.49
N MET A 107 1.73 3.12 -1.42
CA MET A 107 1.58 4.12 -0.38
C MET A 107 2.08 5.52 -0.80
N SER A 108 2.80 5.67 -1.92
CA SER A 108 3.27 6.98 -2.37
C SER A 108 2.12 7.90 -2.77
N SER A 109 2.13 9.15 -2.28
CA SER A 109 1.16 10.18 -2.66
C SER A 109 1.21 10.54 -4.15
N CYS A 110 2.33 10.28 -4.84
CA CYS A 110 2.46 10.52 -6.27
C CYS A 110 1.58 9.59 -7.14
N LEU A 111 1.12 8.48 -6.58
CA LEU A 111 0.25 7.50 -7.25
C LEU A 111 -1.19 7.56 -6.75
N ASP A 112 -1.47 8.47 -5.80
CA ASP A 112 -2.78 8.59 -5.19
C ASP A 112 -3.73 9.42 -6.07
N LEU A 113 -4.75 8.75 -6.61
CA LEU A 113 -5.76 9.36 -7.46
C LEU A 113 -7.04 9.74 -6.70
N SER A 114 -7.11 9.48 -5.39
CA SER A 114 -8.31 9.75 -4.57
C SER A 114 -8.75 11.22 -4.65
N GLY A 115 -7.80 12.16 -4.75
CA GLY A 115 -8.09 13.58 -4.92
C GLY A 115 -8.89 13.95 -6.20
N PHE A 116 -8.99 13.06 -7.19
CA PHE A 116 -9.88 13.27 -8.35
C PHE A 116 -11.35 12.93 -8.06
N PHE A 117 -11.61 12.07 -7.07
CA PHE A 117 -12.93 11.50 -6.80
C PHE A 117 -13.52 11.98 -5.46
N GLU A 118 -12.67 12.44 -4.54
CA GLU A 118 -13.05 12.78 -3.18
C GLU A 118 -13.18 14.29 -2.94
N LYS A 119 -14.07 14.67 -2.02
CA LYS A 119 -14.32 16.10 -1.67
C LYS A 119 -13.38 16.64 -0.58
N GLU A 120 -12.86 15.77 0.28
CA GLU A 120 -11.86 16.17 1.30
C GLU A 120 -10.46 15.87 0.77
N ASP A 121 -9.48 16.61 1.26
CA ASP A 121 -8.09 16.38 0.90
C ASP A 121 -7.58 15.06 1.53
N VAL A 122 -6.64 14.40 0.85
CA VAL A 122 -6.01 13.15 1.32
C VAL A 122 -5.41 13.34 2.70
N SER A 123 -4.78 14.50 2.94
CA SER A 123 -4.18 14.86 4.22
C SER A 123 -5.19 14.95 5.38
N GLU A 124 -6.48 15.11 5.07
CA GLU A 124 -7.57 15.14 6.05
C GLU A 124 -8.15 13.75 6.34
N ARG A 125 -7.76 12.73 5.55
CA ARG A 125 -8.22 11.35 5.67
C ARG A 125 -7.13 10.39 6.09
N LYS A 126 -5.88 10.68 5.73
CA LYS A 126 -4.80 9.72 5.85
C LYS A 126 -3.46 10.41 6.07
N ILE A 127 -2.69 9.91 7.04
CA ILE A 127 -1.28 10.26 7.18
C ILE A 127 -0.43 9.00 7.36
N ARG A 128 0.85 9.14 7.08
CA ARG A 128 1.85 8.12 7.37
C ARG A 128 3.09 8.76 7.96
N PHE A 129 3.75 8.03 8.85
CA PHE A 129 5.07 8.38 9.35
C PHE A 129 5.88 7.12 9.60
N THR A 130 7.20 7.25 9.58
CA THR A 130 8.12 6.15 9.88
C THR A 130 8.56 6.21 11.33
N SER A 131 8.79 5.06 11.95
CA SER A 131 9.30 4.94 13.32
C SER A 131 10.38 3.86 13.43
N ASN A 132 11.26 4.01 14.42
CA ASN A 132 12.28 3.04 14.79
C ASN A 132 11.90 2.19 16.02
N TYR A 133 10.74 2.47 16.64
CA TYR A 133 10.19 1.61 17.69
C TYR A 133 9.71 0.30 17.09
N SER A 134 9.81 -0.79 17.85
CA SER A 134 9.25 -2.08 17.43
C SER A 134 7.73 -1.98 17.30
N ALA A 135 7.12 -2.86 16.50
CA ALA A 135 5.67 -2.84 16.31
C ALA A 135 4.88 -2.97 17.62
N LYS A 136 5.36 -3.78 18.56
CA LYS A 136 4.74 -3.93 19.88
C LYS A 136 4.76 -2.61 20.66
N GLU A 137 5.93 -1.96 20.73
CA GLU A 137 6.07 -0.66 21.40
C GLU A 137 5.23 0.42 20.72
N LEU A 138 5.12 0.39 19.38
CA LEU A 138 4.27 1.32 18.64
C LEU A 138 2.81 1.16 19.01
N LEU A 139 2.29 -0.07 19.03
CA LEU A 139 0.89 -0.31 19.39
C LEU A 139 0.60 0.13 20.83
N GLU A 140 1.46 -0.24 21.78
CA GLU A 140 1.33 0.16 23.19
C GLU A 140 1.38 1.69 23.35
N ARG A 141 2.35 2.37 22.73
CA ARG A 141 2.48 3.83 22.83
C ARG A 141 1.37 4.59 22.12
N ILE A 142 0.88 4.09 20.98
CA ILE A 142 -0.29 4.67 20.30
C ILE A 142 -1.49 4.57 21.23
N GLU A 143 -1.70 3.42 21.87
CA GLU A 143 -2.79 3.22 22.82
C GLU A 143 -2.70 4.21 24.01
N ASP A 144 -1.54 4.33 24.63
CA ASP A 144 -1.31 5.27 25.74
C ASP A 144 -1.61 6.72 25.34
N ILE A 145 -1.04 7.19 24.22
CA ILE A 145 -1.24 8.57 23.74
C ILE A 145 -2.72 8.84 23.44
N VAL A 146 -3.40 7.87 22.83
CA VAL A 146 -4.81 7.99 22.47
C VAL A 146 -5.69 8.05 23.73
N MET A 147 -5.39 7.23 24.74
CA MET A 147 -6.09 7.25 26.03
C MET A 147 -5.83 8.56 26.80
N GLU A 148 -4.61 9.08 26.79
CA GLU A 148 -4.27 10.38 27.38
C GLU A 148 -5.05 11.53 26.73
N MET A 149 -5.34 11.43 25.43
CA MET A 149 -6.18 12.38 24.70
C MET A 149 -7.70 12.18 24.95
N GLY A 150 -8.10 11.21 25.79
CA GLY A 150 -9.48 10.96 26.17
C GLY A 150 -10.28 10.12 25.17
N PHE A 151 -9.60 9.39 24.28
CA PHE A 151 -10.23 8.44 23.37
C PHE A 151 -10.15 7.01 23.93
N CYS A 152 -10.95 6.13 23.36
CA CYS A 152 -10.92 4.69 23.62
C CYS A 152 -10.31 3.95 22.43
N VAL A 153 -9.69 2.81 22.70
CA VAL A 153 -9.03 1.97 21.68
C VAL A 153 -9.68 0.60 21.64
N GLN A 154 -9.88 0.06 20.44
CA GLN A 154 -10.21 -1.33 20.21
C GLN A 154 -9.11 -1.98 19.35
N LYS A 155 -8.46 -3.03 19.86
CA LYS A 155 -7.47 -3.81 19.12
C LYS A 155 -8.17 -4.94 18.37
N LYS A 156 -7.95 -5.03 17.06
CA LYS A 156 -8.41 -6.16 16.23
C LYS A 156 -7.36 -6.45 15.16
N ASN A 157 -6.84 -7.68 15.11
CA ASN A 157 -5.95 -8.17 14.06
C ASN A 157 -4.74 -7.25 13.76
N GLY A 158 -4.02 -6.77 14.78
CA GLY A 158 -2.87 -5.87 14.58
C GLY A 158 -3.22 -4.42 14.22
N MET A 159 -4.51 -4.08 14.10
CA MET A 159 -5.02 -2.73 13.90
C MET A 159 -5.61 -2.17 15.21
N LEU A 160 -5.35 -0.89 15.48
CA LEU A 160 -5.98 -0.14 16.56
C LEU A 160 -7.08 0.75 15.99
N LYS A 161 -8.30 0.59 16.49
CA LYS A 161 -9.41 1.48 16.19
C LYS A 161 -9.61 2.46 17.34
N VAL A 162 -9.30 3.72 17.08
CA VAL A 162 -9.48 4.85 18.00
C VAL A 162 -10.89 5.39 17.86
N MET A 163 -11.61 5.53 18.97
CA MET A 163 -12.98 6.03 19.00
C MET A 163 -13.18 7.00 20.16
N GLN A 164 -14.02 8.00 19.99
CA GLN A 164 -14.45 8.86 21.09
C GLN A 164 -15.74 8.31 21.74
N GLU A 165 -15.70 7.98 23.04
CA GLU A 165 -16.89 7.55 23.77
C GLU A 165 -17.66 8.77 24.32
N HIS A 166 -18.84 9.06 23.76
CA HIS A 166 -19.80 9.96 24.37
C HIS A 166 -21.05 9.19 24.80
N LYS A 167 -21.36 9.24 26.11
CA LYS A 167 -22.66 8.84 26.66
C LYS A 167 -23.73 9.85 26.23
N GLY A 168 -24.35 9.61 25.07
CA GLY A 168 -25.57 10.29 24.62
C GLY A 168 -25.40 11.11 23.34
N HIS A 169 -26.30 10.82 22.38
CA HIS A 169 -26.57 11.49 21.09
C HIS A 169 -25.36 11.96 20.26
N LYS A 170 -25.24 11.38 19.05
CA LYS A 170 -24.34 11.78 17.96
C LYS A 170 -24.15 13.31 17.91
N SER A 171 -23.08 13.78 18.51
CA SER A 171 -22.61 15.16 18.45
C SER A 171 -21.59 15.28 17.32
N PRO A 172 -21.34 16.48 16.78
CA PRO A 172 -20.39 16.72 15.68
C PRO A 172 -18.91 16.46 16.03
N GLY A 173 -18.60 15.81 17.16
CA GLY A 173 -17.24 15.51 17.61
C GLY A 173 -16.78 14.06 17.39
N SER A 174 -17.66 13.14 16.99
CA SER A 174 -17.34 11.71 16.95
C SER A 174 -16.23 11.39 15.94
N LEU A 175 -15.05 11.00 16.42
CA LEU A 175 -13.91 10.61 15.60
C LEU A 175 -13.73 9.08 15.62
N SER A 176 -13.51 8.49 14.44
CA SER A 176 -13.07 7.10 14.29
C SER A 176 -11.86 7.04 13.37
N VAL A 177 -10.77 6.48 13.87
CA VAL A 177 -9.48 6.38 13.17
C VAL A 177 -8.95 4.96 13.31
N ALA A 178 -8.47 4.38 12.22
CA ALA A 178 -7.71 3.14 12.22
C ALA A 178 -6.20 3.46 12.20
N ALA A 179 -5.43 2.81 13.05
CA ALA A 179 -3.98 2.83 13.05
C ALA A 179 -3.43 1.44 12.75
N GLU A 180 -2.57 1.35 11.74
CA GLU A 180 -1.90 0.11 11.32
C GLU A 180 -0.38 0.30 11.30
N VAL A 181 0.33 -0.75 11.70
CA VAL A 181 1.79 -0.76 11.79
C VAL A 181 2.35 -1.80 10.82
N PHE A 182 3.22 -1.34 9.94
CA PHE A 182 3.82 -2.14 8.88
C PHE A 182 5.34 -2.23 9.06
N GLU A 183 5.92 -3.42 8.97
CA GLU A 183 7.36 -3.61 9.03
C GLU A 183 8.00 -3.43 7.64
N ILE A 184 8.89 -2.44 7.49
CA ILE A 184 9.76 -2.29 6.31
C ILE A 184 11.04 -3.12 6.51
N SER A 185 11.64 -3.00 7.70
CA SER A 185 12.85 -3.72 8.10
C SER A 185 12.87 -3.90 9.62
N PRO A 186 13.78 -4.73 10.17
CA PRO A 186 13.82 -5.01 11.62
C PRO A 186 14.01 -3.78 12.53
N SER A 187 14.36 -2.63 11.97
CA SER A 187 14.55 -1.37 12.70
C SER A 187 13.74 -0.20 12.12
N LEU A 188 12.81 -0.46 11.20
CA LEU A 188 12.03 0.59 10.54
C LEU A 188 10.61 0.12 10.25
N TYR A 189 9.66 0.86 10.80
CA TYR A 189 8.24 0.60 10.69
C TYR A 189 7.52 1.82 10.10
N VAL A 190 6.41 1.58 9.41
CA VAL A 190 5.48 2.63 8.97
C VAL A 190 4.23 2.54 9.80
N VAL A 191 3.81 3.66 10.36
CA VAL A 191 2.50 3.81 10.98
C VAL A 191 1.60 4.53 10.00
N GLU A 192 0.48 3.91 9.65
CA GLU A 192 -0.56 4.49 8.82
C GLU A 192 -1.78 4.81 9.70
N LEU A 193 -2.24 6.06 9.64
CA LEU A 193 -3.47 6.51 10.28
C LEU A 193 -4.51 6.83 9.22
N ARG A 194 -5.72 6.26 9.35
CA ARG A 194 -6.85 6.44 8.43
C ARG A 194 -8.09 6.90 9.19
N LYS A 195 -8.57 8.11 8.91
CA LYS A 195 -9.85 8.64 9.40
C LYS A 195 -10.99 7.99 8.62
N SER A 196 -11.89 7.28 9.31
CA SER A 196 -13.12 6.76 8.68
C SER A 196 -14.24 7.79 8.70
N TYR A 197 -14.42 8.51 9.82
CA TYR A 197 -15.36 9.62 9.95
C TYR A 197 -14.97 10.49 11.14
N GLY A 198 -15.43 11.74 11.15
CA GLY A 198 -15.30 12.65 12.28
C GLY A 198 -14.63 13.97 11.94
N ASP A 199 -14.45 14.78 12.98
CA ASP A 199 -13.92 16.14 12.86
C ASP A 199 -12.46 16.14 12.37
N ALA A 200 -12.20 16.87 11.29
CA ALA A 200 -10.88 16.95 10.68
C ALA A 200 -9.85 17.66 11.59
N SER A 201 -10.27 18.62 12.41
CA SER A 201 -9.37 19.33 13.33
C SER A 201 -8.89 18.42 14.46
N VAL A 202 -9.78 17.61 15.02
CA VAL A 202 -9.46 16.60 16.04
C VAL A 202 -8.55 15.53 15.45
N TYR A 203 -8.86 15.05 14.24
CA TYR A 203 -8.00 14.11 13.52
C TYR A 203 -6.58 14.65 13.33
N ARG A 204 -6.45 15.90 12.87
CA ARG A 204 -5.13 16.54 12.66
C ARG A 204 -4.36 16.72 13.97
N GLN A 205 -5.04 16.99 15.09
CA GLN A 205 -4.40 17.07 16.40
C GLN A 205 -3.85 15.71 16.83
N LEU A 206 -4.65 14.64 16.71
CA LEU A 206 -4.23 13.27 17.00
C LEU A 206 -3.03 12.87 16.14
N CYS A 207 -3.14 13.08 14.83
CA CYS A 207 -2.09 12.80 13.86
C CYS A 207 -0.77 13.52 14.18
N LYS A 208 -0.86 14.81 14.52
CA LYS A 208 0.31 15.62 14.87
C LYS A 208 0.96 15.13 16.17
N LYS A 209 0.15 14.77 17.16
CA LYS A 209 0.65 14.25 18.45
C LYS A 209 1.38 12.92 18.25
N LEU A 210 0.76 11.96 17.57
CA LEU A 210 1.37 10.66 17.29
C LEU A 210 2.63 10.76 16.43
N SER A 211 2.60 11.54 15.36
CA SER A 211 3.75 11.71 14.47
C SER A 211 4.93 12.40 15.17
N ASN A 212 4.68 13.39 16.04
CA ASN A 212 5.75 14.06 16.79
C ASN A 212 6.38 13.17 17.86
N ASP A 213 5.58 12.35 18.55
CA ASP A 213 6.05 11.56 19.68
C ASP A 213 6.67 10.22 19.23
N LEU A 214 6.18 9.66 18.12
CA LEU A 214 6.56 8.32 17.64
C LEU A 214 7.32 8.32 16.31
N GLY A 215 7.26 9.41 15.55
CA GLY A 215 7.90 9.52 14.25
C GLY A 215 9.40 9.76 14.35
N VAL A 216 10.16 9.17 13.43
CA VAL A 216 11.54 9.61 13.17
C VAL A 216 11.46 11.04 12.63
N PRO A 217 12.26 11.99 13.15
CA PRO A 217 12.25 13.34 12.64
C PRO A 217 12.60 13.34 11.15
N SER A 218 11.70 13.87 10.31
CA SER A 218 12.01 14.14 8.91
C SER A 218 13.20 15.09 8.87
N SER A 219 14.36 14.59 8.43
CA SER A 219 15.48 15.46 8.07
C SER A 219 15.01 16.39 6.93
N PRO A 220 15.01 17.72 7.11
CA PRO A 220 14.48 18.65 6.11
C PRO A 220 15.50 18.99 5.00
N ASP A 221 16.44 18.10 4.68
CA ASP A 221 17.56 18.43 3.77
C ASP A 221 17.74 17.36 2.70
N LEU A 222 16.87 17.34 1.68
CA LEU A 222 17.20 16.70 0.39
C LEU A 222 16.44 17.29 -0.82
N LEU A 223 15.85 18.50 -0.72
CA LEU A 223 15.16 19.15 -1.84
C LEU A 223 15.67 20.56 -2.21
N THR A 224 16.88 20.94 -1.79
CA THR A 224 17.50 22.19 -2.28
C THR A 224 19.01 22.05 -2.44
N THR A 225 19.46 21.45 -3.54
CA THR A 225 20.71 21.76 -4.29
C THR A 225 20.72 20.89 -5.55
N GLY A 226 20.88 21.38 -6.78
CA GLY A 226 21.24 22.72 -7.21
C GLY A 226 21.02 22.90 -8.73
N VAL A 227 20.88 24.19 -9.04
CA VAL A 227 21.17 24.97 -10.27
C VAL A 227 21.02 24.28 -11.63
#